data_AF-A0A511T713-F1
#
_entry.id   AF-A0A511T713-F1
#
_cell.length_a   1.000
_cell.length_b   1.000
_cell.length_c   1.000
_cell.angle_alpha   90.00
_cell.angle_beta   90.00
_cell.angle_gamma   90.00
#
_symmetry.space_group_name_H-M   'P 1'
#
loop_
_entity.id
_entity.type
_entity.pdbx_description
1 polymer ?
#
loop_
_entity_poly.entity_id
_entity_poly.type
_entity_poly.pdbx_seq_one_letter_code
_entity_poly.pdbx_strand_id
1 'polypeptide(L)'
;MTWVVIVFSLGAAALGWHLMTNRRELPAPSLGTCARCGKARELLDEALDDHHLDAEQRRHEQSGAVDYHVWWCGSCEEGVVVRNTAFEQTWSPCTGCGARATFNVHTVAAATERKGGELRVEVMCPGCGHVDSHRRYTPRVPPRG
;
A
#
# COMPACT_ATOMS: atom_id res chain seq x y z
N MET A 1 -44.37 16.74 -43.73
CA MET A 1 -44.70 15.96 -42.50
C MET A 1 -43.41 15.82 -41.71
N THR A 2 -43.23 16.70 -40.74
CA THR A 2 -42.10 16.77 -39.82
C THR A 2 -42.26 15.68 -38.75
N TRP A 3 -41.29 14.77 -38.65
CA TRP A 3 -41.16 13.91 -37.49
C TRP A 3 -39.82 14.22 -36.82
N VAL A 4 -39.90 15.04 -35.77
CA VAL A 4 -38.85 15.18 -34.78
C VAL A 4 -38.96 13.95 -33.88
N VAL A 5 -37.91 13.13 -33.81
CA VAL A 5 -37.77 12.13 -32.76
C VAL A 5 -36.70 12.63 -31.80
N ILE A 6 -37.17 13.15 -30.67
CA ILE A 6 -36.34 13.46 -29.50
C ILE A 6 -36.07 12.12 -28.80
N VAL A 7 -34.82 11.68 -28.75
CA VAL A 7 -34.41 10.60 -27.84
C VAL A 7 -33.62 11.23 -26.70
N PHE A 8 -34.25 11.22 -25.53
CA PHE A 8 -33.77 11.76 -24.27
C PHE A 8 -32.60 10.92 -23.70
N SER A 9 -31.44 11.56 -23.56
CA SER A 9 -30.70 11.71 -22.31
C SER A 9 -30.44 10.50 -21.38
N LEU A 10 -30.03 9.33 -21.87
CA LEU A 10 -29.60 8.21 -20.99
C LEU A 10 -28.07 8.15 -20.70
N GLY A 11 -27.26 9.05 -21.25
CA GLY A 11 -25.80 9.04 -21.03
C GLY A 11 -25.35 9.66 -19.70
N ALA A 12 -26.08 10.66 -19.20
CA ALA A 12 -25.60 11.49 -18.09
C ALA A 12 -25.61 10.77 -16.73
N ALA A 13 -26.59 9.89 -16.49
CA ALA A 13 -26.71 9.16 -15.23
C ALA A 13 -25.59 8.12 -15.03
N ALA A 14 -25.20 7.42 -16.10
CA ALA A 14 -24.12 6.44 -16.06
C ALA A 14 -22.73 7.09 -15.84
N LEU A 15 -22.48 8.25 -16.47
CA LEU A 15 -21.26 9.03 -16.23
C LEU A 15 -21.22 9.57 -14.78
N GLY A 16 -22.35 10.03 -14.24
CA GLY A 16 -22.44 10.48 -12.85
C GLY A 16 -22.11 9.38 -11.84
N TRP A 17 -22.61 8.16 -12.05
CA TRP A 17 -22.32 6.99 -11.21
C TRP A 17 -20.84 6.60 -11.26
N HIS A 18 -20.24 6.53 -12.45
CA HIS A 18 -18.84 6.15 -12.63
C HIS A 18 -17.85 7.17 -12.03
N LEU A 19 -18.21 8.45 -11.97
CA LEU A 19 -17.40 9.49 -11.33
C LEU A 19 -17.58 9.51 -9.80
N MET A 20 -18.72 9.10 -9.26
CA MET A 20 -18.95 9.00 -7.82
C MET A 20 -18.32 7.74 -7.20
N THR A 21 -18.28 6.61 -7.90
CA THR A 21 -17.69 5.36 -7.37
C THR A 21 -16.17 5.32 -7.53
N ASN A 22 -15.60 6.09 -8.46
CA ASN A 22 -14.15 6.22 -8.64
C ASN A 22 -13.56 7.37 -7.81
N ARG A 23 -14.09 7.59 -6.59
CA ARG A 23 -13.37 8.35 -5.57
C ARG A 23 -12.16 7.53 -5.17
N ARG A 24 -11.04 7.74 -5.89
CA ARG A 24 -9.72 7.47 -5.34
C ARG A 24 -9.70 8.16 -3.98
N GLU A 25 -9.55 7.38 -2.93
CA GLU A 25 -9.37 7.88 -1.57
C GLU A 25 -8.21 8.86 -1.64
N LEU A 26 -8.53 10.15 -1.67
CA LEU A 26 -7.50 11.18 -1.61
C LEU A 26 -6.72 10.87 -0.32
N PRO A 27 -5.37 10.81 -0.37
CA PRO A 27 -4.60 10.68 0.85
C PRO A 27 -5.11 11.75 1.81
N ALA A 28 -5.41 11.35 3.04
CA ALA A 28 -6.09 12.19 4.02
C ALA A 28 -5.52 13.62 3.95
N PRO A 29 -6.35 14.68 3.88
CA PRO A 29 -5.91 16.05 3.59
C PRO A 29 -4.84 16.64 4.53
N SER A 30 -4.43 15.90 5.57
CA SER A 30 -3.36 16.21 6.51
C SER A 30 -1.95 15.74 6.10
N LEU A 31 -1.79 14.83 5.12
CA LEU A 31 -0.45 14.27 4.80
C LEU A 31 0.42 15.24 4.00
N GLY A 32 -0.16 15.87 2.97
CA GLY A 32 0.55 16.82 2.11
C GLY A 32 0.89 18.17 2.75
N THR A 33 0.35 18.47 3.95
CA THR A 33 0.62 19.73 4.66
C THR A 33 1.27 19.45 6.00
N CYS A 34 2.44 20.05 6.23
CA CYS A 34 3.20 19.90 7.46
C CYS A 34 2.44 20.45 8.67
N ALA A 35 2.17 19.60 9.67
CA ALA A 35 1.49 20.00 10.90
C ALA A 35 2.35 20.93 11.78
N ARG A 36 3.69 20.89 11.63
CA ARG A 36 4.63 21.71 12.39
C ARG A 36 4.79 23.13 11.82
N CYS A 37 4.85 23.28 10.50
CA CYS A 37 5.18 24.57 9.87
C CYS A 37 4.19 25.05 8.78
N GLY A 38 3.17 24.25 8.46
CA GLY A 38 2.15 24.59 7.46
C GLY A 38 2.61 24.52 6.00
N LYS A 39 3.89 24.21 5.73
CA LYS A 39 4.42 24.05 4.37
C LYS A 39 4.05 22.69 3.76
N ALA A 40 4.14 22.58 2.44
CA ALA A 40 3.91 21.31 1.76
C ALA A 40 4.93 20.24 2.19
N ARG A 41 4.45 19.01 2.36
CA ARG A 41 5.28 17.80 2.39
C ARG A 41 5.33 17.20 0.98
N GLU A 42 6.46 16.61 0.65
CA GLU A 42 6.66 15.84 -0.58
C GLU A 42 6.55 14.34 -0.27
N LEU A 43 5.89 13.59 -1.14
CA LEU A 43 5.94 12.13 -1.09
C LEU A 43 7.30 11.70 -1.64
N LEU A 44 8.11 11.06 -0.81
CA LEU A 44 9.43 10.54 -1.20
C LEU A 44 9.27 9.32 -2.13
N ASP A 45 10.29 9.07 -2.94
CA ASP A 45 10.39 7.81 -3.69
C ASP A 45 10.89 6.66 -2.79
N GLU A 46 10.72 5.42 -3.27
CA GLU A 46 11.05 4.16 -2.56
C GLU A 46 12.53 4.03 -2.15
N ALA A 47 13.44 4.76 -2.79
CA ALA A 47 14.84 4.72 -2.41
C ALA A 47 15.12 5.73 -1.27
N LEU A 48 14.39 6.85 -1.30
CA LEU A 48 14.60 7.96 -0.39
C LEU A 48 13.79 7.80 0.90
N ASP A 49 12.61 7.20 0.85
CA ASP A 49 11.80 6.90 2.03
C ASP A 49 12.47 5.91 2.99
N ASP A 50 13.22 4.94 2.47
CA ASP A 50 13.99 3.90 3.16
C ASP A 50 14.91 4.50 4.27
N HIS A 51 15.43 5.70 4.02
CA HIS A 51 16.25 6.46 4.96
C HIS A 51 15.46 7.00 6.17
N HIS A 52 14.17 7.21 6.00
CA HIS A 52 13.24 7.74 7.01
C HIS A 52 12.39 6.65 7.67
N LEU A 53 12.42 5.43 7.14
CA LEU A 53 11.81 4.28 7.76
C LEU A 53 12.65 3.77 8.94
N ASP A 54 11.96 3.23 9.95
CA ASP A 54 12.64 2.48 10.98
C ASP A 54 13.06 1.08 10.47
N ALA A 55 13.87 0.38 11.26
CA ALA A 55 14.36 -0.93 10.86
C ALA A 55 13.22 -1.97 10.69
N GLU A 56 12.12 -1.85 11.42
CA GLU A 56 10.95 -2.74 11.30
C GLU A 56 10.20 -2.50 10.00
N GLN A 57 9.91 -1.25 9.67
CA GLN A 57 9.24 -0.84 8.43
C GLN A 57 10.00 -1.33 7.19
N ARG A 58 11.31 -1.09 7.12
CA ARG A 58 12.16 -1.62 6.02
C ARG A 58 12.11 -3.14 5.91
N ARG A 59 12.02 -3.86 7.03
CA ARG A 59 11.92 -5.33 6.99
C ARG A 59 10.56 -5.79 6.47
N HIS A 60 9.49 -5.03 6.72
CA HIS A 60 8.20 -5.33 6.13
C HIS A 60 8.21 -5.12 4.61
N GLU A 61 8.79 -4.03 4.12
CA GLU A 61 8.99 -3.79 2.68
C GLU A 61 9.86 -4.85 2.03
N GLN A 62 11.01 -5.17 2.63
CA GLN A 62 11.89 -6.24 2.15
C GLN A 62 11.19 -7.62 2.14
N SER A 63 10.22 -7.82 3.04
CA SER A 63 9.42 -9.05 3.06
C SER A 63 8.26 -9.03 2.06
N GLY A 64 7.97 -7.88 1.45
CA GLY A 64 6.82 -7.62 0.60
C GLY A 64 5.50 -7.59 1.37
N ALA A 65 5.51 -7.56 2.71
CA ALA A 65 4.29 -7.66 3.51
C ALA A 65 3.48 -6.35 3.53
N VAL A 66 4.18 -5.23 3.40
CA VAL A 66 3.66 -3.87 3.49
C VAL A 66 4.57 -2.97 2.65
N ASP A 67 3.99 -2.00 1.97
CA ASP A 67 4.65 -0.86 1.33
C ASP A 67 4.31 0.39 2.16
N TYR A 68 5.33 1.15 2.56
CA TYR A 68 5.14 2.42 3.26
C TYR A 68 5.49 3.60 2.36
N HIS A 69 4.67 4.64 2.46
CA HIS A 69 4.97 5.95 1.90
C HIS A 69 5.47 6.88 3.00
N VAL A 70 6.52 7.64 2.69
CA VAL A 70 7.01 8.72 3.56
C VAL A 70 6.67 10.08 2.95
N TRP A 71 5.91 10.88 3.69
CA TRP A 71 5.66 12.29 3.39
C TRP A 71 6.63 13.15 4.19
N TRP A 72 7.52 13.87 3.52
CA TRP A 72 8.62 14.61 4.15
C TRP A 72 8.52 16.11 3.94
N CYS A 73 8.75 16.89 4.99
CA CYS A 73 8.88 18.35 4.90
C CYS A 73 10.35 18.77 4.87
N GLY A 74 10.88 19.14 3.71
CA GLY A 74 12.25 19.65 3.57
C GLY A 74 12.54 20.98 4.29
N SER A 75 11.53 21.66 4.85
CA SER A 75 11.71 22.94 5.57
C SER A 75 11.89 22.81 7.08
N CYS A 76 11.36 21.75 7.70
CA CYS A 76 11.45 21.56 9.14
C CYS A 76 11.76 20.12 9.56
N GLU A 77 12.08 19.27 8.57
CA GLU A 77 12.53 17.89 8.73
C GLU A 77 11.53 17.02 9.51
N GLU A 78 10.24 17.33 9.39
CA GLU A 78 9.17 16.53 9.95
C GLU A 78 8.55 15.66 8.85
N GLY A 79 8.39 14.38 9.16
CA GLY A 79 7.90 13.36 8.25
C GLY A 79 6.76 12.55 8.84
N VAL A 80 5.89 12.05 7.96
CA VAL A 80 4.81 11.13 8.32
C VAL A 80 4.95 9.87 7.47
N VAL A 81 5.04 8.73 8.15
CA VAL A 81 5.06 7.41 7.51
C VAL A 81 3.66 6.82 7.51
N VAL A 82 3.15 6.42 6.35
CA VAL A 82 1.85 5.77 6.21
C VAL A 82 1.97 4.51 5.38
N ARG A 83 1.10 3.53 5.60
CA ARG A 83 1.01 2.40 4.66
C ARG A 83 0.43 2.88 3.34
N ASN A 84 1.00 2.44 2.23
CA ASN A 84 0.38 2.57 0.92
C ASN A 84 -0.88 1.69 0.87
N THR A 85 -2.06 2.28 0.98
CA THR A 85 -3.33 1.54 0.95
C THR A 85 -3.69 1.03 -0.45
N ALA A 86 -3.03 1.56 -1.48
CA ALA A 86 -3.13 1.06 -2.85
C ALA A 86 -2.13 -0.06 -3.15
N PHE A 87 -1.31 -0.46 -2.16
CA PHE A 87 -0.38 -1.57 -2.32
C PHE A 87 -1.14 -2.88 -2.50
N GLU A 88 -0.97 -3.46 -3.69
CA GLU A 88 -1.29 -4.84 -3.98
C GLU A 88 0.02 -5.64 -3.90
N GLN A 89 0.00 -6.75 -3.16
CA GLN A 89 1.15 -7.61 -2.93
C GLN A 89 1.91 -7.87 -4.23
N THR A 90 3.22 -7.59 -4.25
CA THR A 90 4.04 -7.73 -5.45
C THR A 90 4.14 -9.20 -5.89
N TRP A 91 4.61 -9.46 -7.10
CA TRP A 91 4.81 -10.82 -7.61
C TRP A 91 6.23 -11.31 -7.28
N SER A 92 6.42 -12.62 -7.13
CA SER A 92 7.73 -13.26 -7.02
C SER A 92 7.92 -14.29 -8.14
N PRO A 93 9.15 -14.60 -8.57
CA PRO A 93 9.38 -15.72 -9.48
C PRO A 93 9.09 -17.04 -8.76
N CYS A 94 8.24 -17.87 -9.37
CA CYS A 94 7.91 -19.19 -8.86
C CYS A 94 9.16 -20.10 -8.85
N THR A 95 9.43 -20.74 -7.72
CA THR A 95 10.54 -21.70 -7.57
C THR A 95 10.36 -22.96 -8.42
N GLY A 96 9.12 -23.33 -8.76
CA GLY A 96 8.80 -24.50 -9.58
C GLY A 96 8.97 -24.28 -11.09
N CYS A 97 8.56 -23.13 -11.63
CA CYS A 97 8.54 -22.90 -13.08
C CYS A 97 9.08 -21.53 -13.55
N GLY A 98 9.48 -20.65 -12.64
CA GLY A 98 9.98 -19.30 -12.96
C GLY A 98 8.93 -18.28 -13.39
N ALA A 99 7.67 -18.68 -13.60
CA ALA A 99 6.58 -17.76 -13.90
C ALA A 99 6.25 -16.86 -12.70
N ARG A 100 5.53 -15.76 -12.95
CA ARG A 100 5.05 -14.88 -11.87
C ARG A 100 4.12 -15.66 -10.93
N ALA A 101 4.46 -15.65 -9.65
CA ALA A 101 3.61 -16.11 -8.56
C ALA A 101 3.11 -14.90 -7.78
N THR A 102 1.87 -14.99 -7.31
CA THR A 102 1.32 -14.04 -6.34
C THR A 102 1.70 -14.51 -4.94
N PHE A 103 1.84 -13.58 -4.01
CA PHE A 103 1.96 -13.94 -2.60
C PHE A 103 0.94 -13.20 -1.74
N ASN A 104 0.49 -13.87 -0.69
CA ASN A 104 -0.37 -13.31 0.34
C ASN A 104 0.37 -13.37 1.66
N VAL A 105 0.33 -12.28 2.43
CA VAL A 105 0.90 -12.23 3.76
C VAL A 105 -0.21 -12.11 4.80
N HIS A 106 -0.22 -13.04 5.74
CA HIS A 106 -1.17 -13.09 6.85
C HIS A 106 -0.43 -12.91 8.17
N THR A 107 -0.89 -11.97 9.00
CA THR A 107 -0.39 -11.85 10.38
C THR A 107 -0.93 -13.01 11.21
N VAL A 108 -0.03 -13.89 11.67
CA VAL A 108 -0.34 -14.99 12.57
C VAL A 108 -0.29 -14.51 14.03
N ALA A 109 0.72 -13.70 14.36
CA ALA A 109 0.86 -13.07 15.65
C ALA A 109 1.35 -11.63 15.48
N ALA A 110 0.66 -10.67 16.08
CA ALA A 110 1.10 -9.28 16.06
C ALA A 110 2.37 -9.10 16.91
N ALA A 111 3.27 -8.24 16.44
CA ALA A 111 4.43 -7.83 17.22
C ALA A 111 4.00 -7.04 18.46
N THR A 112 4.80 -7.14 19.51
CA THR A 112 4.68 -6.38 20.76
C THR A 112 6.04 -5.79 21.13
N GLU A 113 6.07 -4.92 22.14
CA GLU A 113 7.34 -4.39 22.68
C GLU A 113 8.24 -5.50 23.26
N ARG A 114 7.65 -6.62 23.66
CA ARG A 114 8.37 -7.74 24.31
C ARG A 114 8.73 -8.87 23.35
N LYS A 115 7.99 -9.06 22.27
CA LYS A 115 8.16 -10.17 21.32
C LYS A 115 7.85 -9.72 19.89
N GLY A 116 8.65 -10.21 18.95
CA GLY A 116 8.39 -9.99 17.52
C GLY A 116 7.10 -10.66 17.07
N GLY A 117 6.60 -10.24 15.91
CA GLY A 117 5.42 -10.83 15.29
C GLY A 117 5.76 -12.06 14.45
N GLU A 118 4.72 -12.76 14.04
CA GLU A 118 4.80 -13.89 13.12
C GLU A 118 3.86 -13.64 11.95
N LEU A 119 4.38 -13.81 10.75
CA LEU A 119 3.68 -13.72 9.48
C LEU A 119 3.71 -15.09 8.79
N ARG A 120 2.60 -15.46 8.16
CA ARG A 120 2.54 -16.54 7.18
C ARG A 120 2.55 -15.92 5.80
N VAL A 121 3.51 -16.30 4.99
CA VAL A 121 3.57 -15.95 3.56
C VAL A 121 3.10 -17.16 2.80
N GLU A 122 2.08 -16.99 1.97
CA GLU A 122 1.60 -18.00 1.03
C GLU A 122 1.94 -17.55 -0.39
N VAL A 123 2.61 -18.39 -1.15
CA VAL A 123 2.98 -18.13 -2.55
C VAL A 123 2.16 -19.06 -3.42
N MET A 124 1.45 -18.50 -4.40
CA MET A 124 0.63 -19.26 -5.34
C MET A 124 1.04 -18.93 -6.77
N CYS A 125 1.41 -19.95 -7.53
CA CYS A 125 1.76 -19.80 -8.93
C CYS A 125 0.57 -20.19 -9.83
N PRO A 126 -0.08 -19.24 -10.52
CA PRO A 126 -1.13 -19.58 -11.50
C PRO A 126 -0.58 -20.32 -12.73
N GLY A 127 0.72 -20.20 -13.02
CA GLY A 127 1.33 -20.83 -14.19
C GLY A 127 1.53 -22.35 -14.07
N CYS A 128 1.87 -22.85 -12.88
CA CYS A 128 2.10 -24.29 -12.66
C CYS A 128 1.30 -24.89 -11.49
N GLY A 129 0.50 -24.10 -10.78
CA GLY A 129 -0.26 -24.54 -9.61
C GLY A 129 0.58 -24.77 -8.36
N HIS A 130 1.87 -24.41 -8.36
CA HIS A 130 2.72 -24.53 -7.18
C HIS A 130 2.21 -23.62 -6.06
N VAL A 131 2.04 -24.20 -4.88
CA VAL A 131 1.69 -23.49 -3.65
C VAL A 131 2.78 -23.74 -2.62
N ASP A 132 3.33 -22.67 -2.08
CA ASP A 132 4.30 -22.73 -0.98
C ASP A 132 3.80 -21.87 0.18
N SER A 133 4.15 -22.25 1.41
CA SER A 133 3.84 -21.46 2.58
C SER A 133 4.97 -21.49 3.59
N HIS A 134 5.44 -20.32 4.00
CA HIS A 134 6.51 -20.20 4.98
C HIS A 134 6.23 -19.13 6.01
N ARG A 135 6.86 -19.29 7.18
CA ARG A 135 6.79 -18.29 8.25
C ARG A 135 7.89 -17.27 8.08
N ARG A 136 7.54 -16.01 8.30
CA ARG A 136 8.49 -14.92 8.53
C ARG A 136 8.23 -14.32 9.90
N TYR A 137 9.29 -13.85 10.53
CA TYR A 137 9.20 -13.21 11.84
C TYR A 137 9.45 -11.72 11.69
N THR A 138 8.59 -10.92 12.31
CA THR A 138 8.81 -9.48 12.38
C THR A 138 9.59 -9.15 13.65
N PRO A 139 10.26 -8.00 13.67
CA PRO A 139 10.85 -7.43 14.87
C PRO A 139 9.81 -7.11 15.95
N ARG A 140 10.31 -6.76 17.14
CA ARG A 140 9.52 -6.17 18.22
C ARG A 140 9.11 -4.75 17.86
N VAL A 141 7.93 -4.35 18.31
CA VAL A 141 7.46 -2.96 18.22
C VAL A 141 8.34 -2.08 19.12
N PRO A 142 8.78 -0.90 18.68
CA PRO A 142 9.50 0.05 19.54
C PRO A 142 8.63 0.49 20.74
N PRO A 143 9.22 0.69 21.93
CA PRO A 143 8.46 1.16 23.09
C PRO A 143 7.88 2.55 22.82
N ARG A 144 6.60 2.73 23.15
CA ARG A 144 5.95 4.04 23.05
C ARG A 144 6.31 4.87 24.29
N GLY A 145 7.36 5.70 24.16
CA GLY A 145 7.75 6.68 25.17
C GLY A 145 6.74 7.81 25.32
#